data_AF-A0A495HY64-F1
#
_entry.id   AF-A0A495HY64-F1
#
_cell.length_a   1.000
_cell.length_b   1.000
_cell.length_c   1.000
_cell.angle_alpha   90.00
_cell.angle_beta   90.00
_cell.angle_gamma   90.00
#
_symmetry.space_group_name_H-M   'P 1'
#
loop_
_entity.id
_entity.type
_entity.pdbx_description
1 polymer ?
#
loop_
_entity_poly.entity_id
_entity_poly.type
_entity_poly.pdbx_seq_one_letter_code
_entity_poly.pdbx_strand_id
1 'polypeptide(L)'
;MHSSTRRQWLMGASLQTAGLGALLWPGAAQALPARPLAFPRDHGSHPELRTEWWYITGHVQAQGQPWGFQLTFFRSRVDATQGLQSAFAAKQLLFAHVAITDVKGQRLRHDQRIARAGFGVAQASEADTRIRLQDWTLERSDVPGSTPGEAPRSRYTTRITGSELGLELQFDSTQPVLLQGQQGLSRKGPEATQASYYYSQPQLAVSGHLTVAGRRMAVEPGTGRAWMDHEWSEALMHPEAQGWDWIGMNLADGSALTAFRLRRADGSALWAGGSWRAPGQAVQVFGAQAVVFAPLRTWTSPHSGARYPVQWRVLTPVGQFEVRALLDNQELDSSGSSGAIYWEGLSDLLDGSGQPVGRGYLEMTGYAKPLRL
;
A
#
# COMPACT_ATOMS: atom_id res chain seq x y z
N MET A 1 84.50 -19.11 33.54
CA MET A 1 84.97 -18.57 32.24
C MET A 1 83.84 -17.71 31.69
N HIS A 2 83.82 -16.41 32.00
CA HIS A 2 84.09 -15.30 31.06
C HIS A 2 83.40 -15.54 29.68
N SER A 3 82.48 -14.72 29.19
CA SER A 3 82.42 -13.25 29.21
C SER A 3 81.02 -12.70 28.90
N SER A 4 80.75 -11.52 29.44
CA SER A 4 79.73 -10.52 29.04
C SER A 4 79.80 -10.17 27.54
N THR A 5 78.85 -9.48 26.87
CA THR A 5 78.32 -8.15 27.18
C THR A 5 77.25 -7.68 26.16
N ARG A 6 76.33 -6.81 26.62
CA ARG A 6 75.68 -5.63 25.98
C ARG A 6 74.74 -5.83 24.78
N ARG A 7 73.43 -5.58 24.99
CA ARG A 7 72.68 -4.30 24.86
C ARG A 7 72.39 -3.91 23.40
N GLN A 8 71.12 -3.96 23.00
CA GLN A 8 70.42 -2.80 22.44
C GLN A 8 68.91 -2.96 22.55
N TRP A 9 68.29 -1.86 22.99
CA TRP A 9 66.86 -1.65 23.18
C TRP A 9 66.18 -1.40 21.83
N LEU A 10 64.90 -1.76 21.71
CA LEU A 10 63.87 -0.88 21.16
C LEU A 10 62.49 -1.31 21.67
N MET A 11 61.83 -0.32 22.26
CA MET A 11 60.44 -0.32 22.70
C MET A 11 59.49 -0.43 21.50
N GLY A 12 58.30 -0.99 21.74
CA GLY A 12 57.18 -0.89 20.81
C GLY A 12 56.00 -1.72 21.30
N ALA A 13 55.10 -1.07 22.04
CA ALA A 13 53.87 -1.65 22.58
C ALA A 13 52.96 -2.24 21.49
N SER A 14 52.28 -3.33 21.80
CA SER A 14 50.97 -3.62 21.20
C SER A 14 49.98 -3.94 22.32
N LEU A 15 49.08 -2.97 22.50
CA LEU A 15 47.87 -3.07 23.30
C LEU A 15 46.96 -4.18 22.77
N GLN A 16 46.18 -4.71 23.70
CA GLN A 16 44.97 -5.49 23.47
C GLN A 16 44.07 -4.85 22.41
N THR A 17 43.54 -5.66 21.49
CA THR A 17 42.17 -5.50 20.99
C THR A 17 41.61 -6.85 20.56
N ALA A 18 40.66 -7.36 21.35
CA ALA A 18 39.67 -8.30 20.85
C ALA A 18 38.87 -7.58 19.75
N GLY A 19 38.95 -8.09 18.52
CA GLY A 19 38.38 -7.47 17.33
C GLY A 19 37.46 -8.41 16.57
N LEU A 20 36.16 -8.25 16.80
CA LEU A 20 35.12 -8.11 15.78
C LEU A 20 34.94 -9.28 14.79
N GLY A 21 34.16 -10.26 15.21
CA GLY A 21 33.36 -11.12 14.35
C GLY A 21 31.87 -10.88 14.56
N ALA A 22 31.43 -9.61 14.60
CA ALA A 22 30.00 -9.32 14.51
C ALA A 22 29.57 -9.55 13.06
N LEU A 23 28.94 -10.69 12.80
CA LEU A 23 28.12 -10.91 11.61
C LEU A 23 27.18 -9.71 11.48
N LEU A 24 27.44 -8.85 10.49
CA LEU A 24 26.61 -7.70 10.18
C LEU A 24 25.22 -8.22 9.79
N TRP A 25 24.28 -8.13 10.74
CA TRP A 25 22.86 -8.11 10.39
C TRP A 25 22.65 -7.02 9.32
N PRO A 26 21.78 -7.25 8.32
CA PRO A 26 21.35 -6.18 7.43
C PRO A 26 20.90 -4.99 8.29
N GLY A 27 21.45 -3.81 8.02
CA GLY A 27 21.37 -2.66 8.93
C GLY A 27 19.94 -2.42 9.43
N ALA A 28 19.80 -2.26 10.74
CA ALA A 28 18.53 -1.92 11.38
C ALA A 28 17.92 -0.69 10.68
N ALA A 29 16.62 -0.74 10.37
CA ALA A 29 15.93 0.37 9.73
C ALA A 29 16.10 1.64 10.57
N GLN A 30 16.49 2.73 9.94
CA GLN A 30 16.59 4.03 10.60
C GLN A 30 15.21 4.72 10.60
N ALA A 31 14.97 5.55 11.61
CA ALA A 31 13.76 6.37 11.65
C ALA A 31 13.76 7.37 10.50
N LEU A 32 12.64 7.47 9.80
CA LEU A 32 12.47 8.45 8.74
C LEU A 32 12.37 9.85 9.36
N PRO A 33 13.17 10.83 8.88
CA PRO A 33 13.09 12.19 9.39
C PRO A 33 11.76 12.83 9.02
N ALA A 34 11.26 13.73 9.86
CA ALA A 34 10.14 14.58 9.47
C ALA A 34 10.59 15.51 8.32
N ARG A 35 9.87 15.48 7.20
CA ARG A 35 10.05 16.40 6.08
C ARG A 35 8.69 16.71 5.46
N PRO A 36 8.49 17.93 4.92
CA PRO A 36 7.36 18.19 4.03
C PRO A 36 7.44 17.31 2.79
N LEU A 37 6.29 16.79 2.36
CA LEU A 37 6.19 16.23 1.01
C LEU A 37 6.13 17.36 -0.02
N ALA A 38 6.87 17.21 -1.11
CA ALA A 38 7.04 18.17 -2.18
C ALA A 38 6.51 17.59 -3.49
N PHE A 39 5.46 18.20 -4.03
CA PHE A 39 4.88 17.84 -5.32
C PHE A 39 5.40 18.79 -6.41
N PRO A 40 5.78 18.30 -7.60
CA PRO A 40 5.47 16.97 -8.14
C PRO A 40 6.47 15.85 -7.78
N ARG A 41 7.62 16.13 -7.16
CA ARG A 41 8.67 15.11 -6.91
C ARG A 41 8.13 13.86 -6.21
N ASP A 42 7.37 14.04 -5.12
CA ASP A 42 6.87 12.91 -4.31
C ASP A 42 5.69 12.16 -4.98
N HIS A 43 5.30 12.51 -6.23
CA HIS A 43 4.52 11.60 -7.07
C HIS A 43 5.37 10.48 -7.67
N GLY A 44 6.67 10.71 -7.86
CA GLY A 44 7.61 9.73 -8.38
C GLY A 44 8.03 8.67 -7.36
N SER A 45 8.78 7.70 -7.85
CA SER A 45 9.39 6.60 -7.09
C SER A 45 10.53 7.07 -6.19
N HIS A 46 10.68 6.41 -5.04
CA HIS A 46 11.70 6.68 -4.01
C HIS A 46 12.67 5.51 -3.81
N PRO A 47 13.55 5.18 -4.79
CA PRO A 47 14.35 3.95 -4.82
C PRO A 47 15.38 3.82 -3.69
N GLU A 48 15.65 4.90 -2.97
CA GLU A 48 16.46 4.92 -1.77
C GLU A 48 15.84 4.13 -0.61
N LEU A 49 14.51 4.05 -0.54
CA LEU A 49 13.80 3.32 0.51
C LEU A 49 13.48 1.88 0.11
N ARG A 50 13.46 1.01 1.12
CA ARG A 50 13.27 -0.42 0.94
C ARG A 50 11.98 -0.82 0.23
N THR A 51 10.88 -0.14 0.54
CA THR A 51 9.52 -0.53 0.13
C THR A 51 8.76 0.67 -0.40
N GLU A 52 7.96 0.48 -1.46
CA GLU A 52 7.08 1.52 -2.01
C GLU A 52 5.85 0.90 -2.69
N TRP A 53 4.67 1.45 -2.45
CA TRP A 53 3.38 0.94 -2.94
C TRP A 53 2.61 2.05 -3.67
N TRP A 54 2.00 1.71 -4.79
CA TRP A 54 0.93 2.47 -5.43
C TRP A 54 -0.31 1.59 -5.48
N TYR A 55 -1.33 1.96 -4.71
CA TYR A 55 -2.50 1.14 -4.50
C TYR A 55 -3.75 1.93 -4.88
N ILE A 56 -4.48 1.48 -5.90
CA ILE A 56 -5.75 2.10 -6.30
C ILE A 56 -6.87 1.10 -6.07
N THR A 57 -7.86 1.51 -5.28
CA THR A 57 -9.08 0.77 -5.04
C THR A 57 -10.29 1.57 -5.51
N GLY A 58 -11.32 0.90 -6.01
CA GLY A 58 -12.50 1.64 -6.44
C GLY A 58 -13.66 0.78 -6.87
N HIS A 59 -14.75 1.48 -7.17
CA HIS A 59 -15.96 0.89 -7.71
C HIS A 59 -16.50 1.72 -8.87
N VAL A 60 -17.21 1.04 -9.76
CA VAL A 60 -17.90 1.62 -10.91
C VAL A 60 -19.23 0.92 -11.15
N GLN A 61 -20.14 1.56 -11.86
CA GLN A 61 -21.23 0.87 -12.55
C GLN A 61 -20.83 0.64 -14.01
N ALA A 62 -21.15 -0.53 -14.54
CA ALA A 62 -21.02 -0.81 -15.97
C ALA A 62 -22.08 -1.83 -16.38
N GLN A 63 -22.84 -1.50 -17.44
CA GLN A 63 -23.98 -2.30 -17.90
C GLN A 63 -25.06 -2.54 -16.81
N GLY A 64 -25.36 -1.51 -16.03
CA GLY A 64 -26.40 -1.49 -15.01
C GLY A 64 -26.09 -2.29 -13.75
N GLN A 65 -24.83 -2.66 -13.51
CA GLN A 65 -24.44 -3.41 -12.32
C GLN A 65 -23.10 -2.94 -11.72
N PRO A 66 -22.92 -3.12 -10.40
CA PRO A 66 -21.74 -2.63 -9.71
C PRO A 66 -20.55 -3.58 -9.87
N TRP A 67 -19.38 -2.98 -9.99
CA TRP A 67 -18.10 -3.68 -10.06
C TRP A 67 -17.13 -3.05 -9.07
N GLY A 68 -16.35 -3.89 -8.40
CA GLY A 68 -15.16 -3.46 -7.68
C GLY A 68 -13.92 -3.67 -8.54
N PHE A 69 -12.91 -2.83 -8.39
CA PHE A 69 -11.56 -3.15 -8.83
C PHE A 69 -10.51 -2.69 -7.81
N GLN A 70 -9.37 -3.38 -7.79
CA GLN A 70 -8.15 -2.86 -7.21
C GLN A 70 -6.98 -3.10 -8.16
N LEU A 71 -5.97 -2.24 -8.12
CA LEU A 71 -4.66 -2.51 -8.70
C LEU A 71 -3.57 -2.02 -7.75
N THR A 72 -2.56 -2.86 -7.57
CA THR A 72 -1.41 -2.59 -6.69
C THR A 72 -0.16 -2.75 -7.51
N PHE A 73 0.73 -1.76 -7.46
CA PHE A 73 2.14 -1.89 -7.82
C PHE A 73 2.97 -1.74 -6.56
N PHE A 74 3.96 -2.60 -6.40
CA PHE A 74 4.91 -2.53 -5.30
C PHE A 74 6.34 -2.63 -5.81
N ARG A 75 7.24 -1.90 -5.15
CA ARG A 75 8.68 -2.00 -5.35
C ARG A 75 9.37 -2.41 -4.07
N SER A 76 10.26 -3.40 -4.19
CA SER A 76 11.16 -3.84 -3.12
C SER A 76 12.62 -3.67 -3.54
N ARG A 77 13.42 -3.01 -2.71
CA ARG A 77 14.88 -2.94 -2.86
C ARG A 77 15.51 -4.23 -2.32
N VAL A 78 16.41 -4.83 -3.08
CA VAL A 78 17.11 -6.06 -2.68
C VAL A 78 18.51 -5.72 -2.17
N ASP A 79 18.64 -5.54 -0.86
CA ASP A 79 19.88 -5.10 -0.19
C ASP A 79 21.11 -5.94 -0.58
N ALA A 80 20.95 -7.26 -0.63
CA ALA A 80 22.04 -8.20 -0.93
C ALA A 80 22.67 -8.00 -2.32
N THR A 81 21.99 -7.32 -3.25
CA THR A 81 22.45 -7.17 -4.63
C THR A 81 22.94 -5.75 -4.97
N GLN A 82 22.90 -4.81 -4.03
CA GLN A 82 23.18 -3.40 -4.31
C GLN A 82 24.63 -3.17 -4.78
N GLY A 83 25.59 -3.88 -4.18
CA GLY A 83 27.01 -3.82 -4.55
C GLY A 83 27.38 -4.59 -5.82
N LEU A 84 26.45 -5.38 -6.39
CA LEU A 84 26.71 -6.15 -7.59
C LEU A 84 26.75 -5.23 -8.83
N GLN A 85 27.71 -5.49 -9.71
CA GLN A 85 27.94 -4.72 -10.94
C GLN A 85 27.14 -5.25 -12.14
N SER A 86 26.64 -6.48 -12.06
CA SER A 86 25.90 -7.11 -13.16
C SER A 86 24.61 -6.34 -13.46
N ALA A 87 24.34 -6.07 -14.74
CA ALA A 87 23.05 -5.54 -15.19
C ALA A 87 21.87 -6.49 -14.87
N PHE A 88 22.15 -7.78 -14.66
CA PHE A 88 21.16 -8.77 -14.24
C PHE A 88 20.99 -8.88 -12.72
N ALA A 89 21.76 -8.14 -11.92
CA ALA A 89 21.55 -8.11 -10.48
C ALA A 89 20.16 -7.54 -10.17
N ALA A 90 19.39 -8.26 -9.37
CA ALA A 90 18.01 -7.89 -9.00
C ALA A 90 17.99 -6.75 -7.98
N LYS A 91 18.49 -5.56 -8.30
CA LYS A 91 18.61 -4.44 -7.33
C LYS A 91 17.26 -3.96 -6.81
N GLN A 92 16.25 -4.04 -7.67
CA GLN A 92 14.87 -3.68 -7.37
C GLN A 92 13.96 -4.76 -7.97
N LEU A 93 12.92 -5.16 -7.25
CA LEU A 93 11.83 -5.99 -7.73
C LEU A 93 10.58 -5.13 -7.83
N LEU A 94 9.87 -5.24 -8.94
CA LEU A 94 8.51 -4.73 -9.04
C LEU A 94 7.56 -5.91 -9.11
N PHE A 95 6.49 -5.85 -8.32
CA PHE A 95 5.38 -6.76 -8.44
C PHE A 95 4.07 -6.00 -8.47
N ALA A 96 3.07 -6.64 -9.07
CA ALA A 96 1.74 -6.07 -9.15
C ALA A 96 0.70 -7.17 -9.02
N HIS A 97 -0.45 -6.81 -8.49
CA HIS A 97 -1.66 -7.60 -8.59
C HIS A 97 -2.84 -6.69 -8.88
N VAL A 98 -3.79 -7.22 -9.62
CA VAL A 98 -5.03 -6.54 -9.98
C VAL A 98 -6.18 -7.48 -9.69
N ALA A 99 -7.33 -6.93 -9.30
CA ALA A 99 -8.56 -7.71 -9.21
C ALA A 99 -9.76 -6.92 -9.70
N ILE A 100 -10.76 -7.66 -10.20
CA ILE A 100 -12.10 -7.18 -10.49
C ILE A 100 -13.10 -8.04 -9.70
N THR A 101 -13.91 -7.39 -8.89
CA THR A 101 -15.04 -7.99 -8.18
C THR A 101 -16.31 -7.85 -9.01
N ASP A 102 -16.81 -8.96 -9.55
CA ASP A 102 -18.14 -9.06 -10.13
C ASP A 102 -19.16 -9.24 -9.00
N VAL A 103 -19.85 -8.17 -8.63
CA VAL A 103 -20.77 -8.19 -7.49
C VAL A 103 -21.98 -9.09 -7.77
N LYS A 104 -22.55 -8.98 -8.98
CA LYS A 104 -23.72 -9.79 -9.37
C LYS A 104 -23.36 -11.25 -9.61
N GLY A 105 -22.21 -11.48 -10.25
CA GLY A 105 -21.67 -12.82 -10.49
C GLY A 105 -21.00 -13.46 -9.26
N GLN A 106 -20.95 -12.76 -8.14
CA GLN A 106 -20.36 -13.20 -6.87
C GLN A 106 -18.94 -13.77 -6.99
N ARG A 107 -18.08 -13.12 -7.77
CA ARG A 107 -16.74 -13.64 -8.06
C ARG A 107 -15.69 -12.56 -8.20
N LEU A 108 -14.59 -12.73 -7.49
CA LEU A 108 -13.35 -12.00 -7.73
C LEU A 108 -12.52 -12.72 -8.81
N ARG A 109 -11.98 -11.95 -9.75
CA ARG A 109 -10.94 -12.40 -10.69
C ARG A 109 -9.71 -11.56 -10.44
N HIS A 110 -8.55 -12.20 -10.42
CA HIS A 110 -7.29 -11.52 -10.22
C HIS A 110 -6.21 -12.03 -11.16
N ASP A 111 -5.19 -11.21 -11.34
CA ASP A 111 -3.97 -11.54 -12.05
C ASP A 111 -2.80 -10.89 -11.30
N GLN A 112 -1.59 -11.40 -11.49
CA GLN A 112 -0.41 -10.98 -10.76
C GLN A 112 0.86 -11.08 -11.60
N ARG A 113 1.81 -10.18 -11.35
CA ARG A 113 3.08 -10.13 -12.06
C ARG A 113 4.22 -9.80 -11.12
N ILE A 114 5.41 -10.25 -11.49
CA ILE A 114 6.66 -9.88 -10.86
C ILE A 114 7.77 -9.80 -11.91
N ALA A 115 8.63 -8.80 -11.80
CA ALA A 115 9.85 -8.74 -12.58
C ALA A 115 10.93 -7.96 -11.83
N ARG A 116 12.18 -8.26 -12.17
CA ARG A 116 13.33 -7.43 -11.79
C ARG A 116 13.26 -6.12 -12.57
N ALA A 117 13.52 -5.01 -11.89
CA ALA A 117 13.60 -3.71 -12.55
C ALA A 117 14.71 -3.69 -13.60
N GLY A 118 14.50 -2.91 -14.68
CA GLY A 118 15.44 -2.75 -15.78
C GLY A 118 14.95 -3.31 -17.11
N PHE A 119 15.81 -3.20 -18.13
CA PHE A 119 15.60 -3.74 -19.48
C PHE A 119 14.30 -3.33 -20.19
N GLY A 120 13.67 -2.22 -19.77
CA GLY A 120 12.36 -1.80 -20.30
C GLY A 120 11.18 -2.68 -19.85
N VAL A 121 11.43 -3.70 -19.02
CA VAL A 121 10.41 -4.65 -18.56
C VAL A 121 9.72 -4.13 -17.30
N ALA A 122 10.48 -3.65 -16.33
CA ALA A 122 9.93 -3.14 -15.08
C ALA A 122 10.64 -1.85 -14.67
N GLN A 123 9.87 -0.79 -14.46
CA GLN A 123 10.38 0.55 -14.18
C GLN A 123 9.38 1.33 -13.33
N ALA A 124 9.89 2.13 -12.40
CA ALA A 124 9.14 3.18 -11.71
C ALA A 124 9.98 4.46 -11.77
N SER A 125 9.45 5.50 -12.39
CA SER A 125 10.15 6.77 -12.61
C SER A 125 10.28 7.57 -11.31
N GLU A 126 11.44 8.16 -11.05
CA GLU A 126 11.65 9.10 -9.93
C GLU A 126 11.06 10.50 -10.21
N ALA A 127 10.76 10.82 -11.48
CA ALA A 127 10.34 12.16 -11.87
C ALA A 127 8.83 12.43 -11.68
N ASP A 128 8.00 11.38 -11.78
CA ASP A 128 6.54 11.42 -11.62
C ASP A 128 6.04 9.97 -11.48
N THR A 129 4.76 9.75 -11.15
CA THR A 129 4.17 8.41 -11.18
C THR A 129 4.15 7.91 -12.63
N ARG A 130 5.15 7.12 -13.01
CA ARG A 130 5.19 6.38 -14.28
C ARG A 130 5.76 5.02 -14.00
N ILE A 131 4.86 4.05 -13.89
CA ILE A 131 5.17 2.68 -13.53
C ILE A 131 4.84 1.80 -14.72
N ARG A 132 5.76 0.88 -15.04
CA ARG A 132 5.56 -0.18 -16.01
C ARG A 132 5.98 -1.51 -15.40
N LEU A 133 5.16 -2.54 -15.60
CA LEU A 133 5.50 -3.93 -15.36
C LEU A 133 5.00 -4.78 -16.53
N GLN A 134 5.91 -5.07 -17.45
CA GLN A 134 5.63 -5.63 -18.77
C GLN A 134 4.64 -4.71 -19.52
N ASP A 135 3.48 -5.22 -19.91
CA ASP A 135 2.38 -4.48 -20.54
C ASP A 135 1.44 -3.76 -19.56
N TRP A 136 1.65 -3.87 -18.24
CA TRP A 136 0.86 -3.13 -17.25
C TRP A 136 1.47 -1.77 -16.93
N THR A 137 0.64 -0.73 -16.91
CA THR A 137 1.10 0.64 -16.61
C THR A 137 0.20 1.39 -15.63
N LEU A 138 0.81 2.32 -14.90
CA LEU A 138 0.16 3.38 -14.15
C LEU A 138 0.93 4.68 -14.38
N GLU A 139 0.28 5.70 -14.92
CA GLU A 139 0.91 6.97 -15.28
C GLU A 139 0.10 8.15 -14.75
N ARG A 140 0.76 9.15 -14.17
CA ARG A 140 0.19 10.43 -13.76
C ARG A 140 0.48 11.51 -14.80
N SER A 141 -0.48 12.41 -14.98
CA SER A 141 -0.32 13.72 -15.58
C SER A 141 -1.14 14.77 -14.82
N ASP A 142 -0.94 16.05 -15.13
CA ASP A 142 -1.83 17.10 -14.63
C ASP A 142 -3.16 17.09 -15.42
N VAL A 143 -4.27 17.36 -14.74
CA VAL A 143 -5.55 17.58 -15.42
C VAL A 143 -5.47 18.90 -16.21
N PRO A 144 -5.73 18.89 -17.53
CA PRO A 144 -5.72 20.10 -18.34
C PRO A 144 -6.71 21.15 -17.83
N GLY A 145 -6.38 22.44 -18.00
CA GLY A 145 -7.26 23.54 -17.62
C GLY A 145 -7.36 23.80 -16.11
N SER A 146 -6.34 23.42 -15.35
CA SER A 146 -6.20 23.83 -13.94
C SER A 146 -6.08 25.37 -13.87
N THR A 147 -6.84 25.99 -12.97
CA THR A 147 -6.84 27.45 -12.80
C THR A 147 -5.49 27.92 -12.24
N PRO A 148 -4.88 28.99 -12.78
CA PRO A 148 -3.70 29.60 -12.16
C PRO A 148 -3.98 29.97 -10.69
N GLY A 149 -3.18 29.44 -9.76
CA GLY A 149 -3.35 29.65 -8.32
C GLY A 149 -4.02 28.51 -7.55
N GLU A 150 -4.59 27.51 -8.24
CA GLU A 150 -5.02 26.26 -7.62
C GLU A 150 -3.89 25.22 -7.64
N ALA A 151 -3.90 24.32 -6.64
CA ALA A 151 -3.00 23.17 -6.66
C ALA A 151 -3.33 22.29 -7.88
N PRO A 152 -2.32 21.84 -8.66
CA PRO A 152 -2.55 21.06 -9.87
C PRO A 152 -3.28 19.75 -9.53
N ARG A 153 -4.38 19.49 -10.25
CA ARG A 153 -5.12 18.25 -10.14
C ARG A 153 -4.36 17.12 -10.83
N SER A 154 -4.37 15.93 -10.25
CA SER A 154 -3.73 14.75 -10.82
C SER A 154 -4.72 13.94 -11.63
N ARG A 155 -4.28 13.46 -12.80
CA ARG A 155 -4.94 12.43 -13.60
C ARG A 155 -4.05 11.20 -13.62
N TYR A 156 -4.53 10.08 -13.12
CA TYR A 156 -3.87 8.79 -13.30
C TYR A 156 -4.53 8.04 -14.45
N THR A 157 -3.75 7.39 -15.29
CA THR A 157 -4.25 6.45 -16.30
C THR A 157 -3.57 5.10 -16.10
N THR A 158 -4.35 4.02 -16.21
CA THR A 158 -3.84 2.66 -16.13
C THR A 158 -4.27 1.86 -17.34
N ARG A 159 -3.35 1.01 -17.81
CA ARG A 159 -3.61 -0.03 -18.80
C ARG A 159 -3.13 -1.33 -18.21
N ILE A 160 -4.06 -2.23 -17.95
CA ILE A 160 -3.85 -3.58 -17.44
C ILE A 160 -4.49 -4.53 -18.43
N THR A 161 -3.69 -5.45 -18.97
CA THR A 161 -4.11 -6.45 -19.95
C THR A 161 -3.84 -7.85 -19.42
N GLY A 162 -4.84 -8.71 -19.51
CA GLY A 162 -4.79 -10.11 -19.09
C GLY A 162 -5.78 -10.94 -19.90
N SER A 163 -5.70 -12.27 -19.76
CA SER A 163 -6.59 -13.20 -20.48
C SER A 163 -8.03 -13.14 -19.96
N GLU A 164 -8.20 -13.04 -18.64
CA GLU A 164 -9.51 -13.11 -17.98
C GLU A 164 -10.03 -11.74 -17.52
N LEU A 165 -9.15 -10.75 -17.39
CA LEU A 165 -9.48 -9.40 -16.92
C LEU A 165 -8.62 -8.34 -17.62
N GLY A 166 -9.12 -7.10 -17.65
CA GLY A 166 -8.35 -5.93 -18.05
C GLY A 166 -8.96 -4.64 -17.52
N LEU A 167 -8.10 -3.63 -17.31
CA LEU A 167 -8.48 -2.28 -16.89
C LEU A 167 -7.89 -1.27 -17.88
N GLU A 168 -8.72 -0.43 -18.46
CA GLU A 168 -8.31 0.77 -19.19
C GLU A 168 -9.02 1.96 -18.55
N LEU A 169 -8.49 2.43 -17.42
CA LEU A 169 -9.17 3.40 -16.56
C LEU A 169 -8.39 4.71 -16.42
N GLN A 170 -9.13 5.78 -16.24
CA GLN A 170 -8.64 7.10 -15.86
C GLN A 170 -9.22 7.50 -14.50
N PHE A 171 -8.39 8.09 -13.66
CA PHE A 171 -8.72 8.55 -12.31
C PHE A 171 -8.35 10.02 -12.15
N ASP A 172 -9.35 10.89 -12.12
CA ASP A 172 -9.13 12.34 -11.97
C ASP A 172 -9.35 12.77 -10.52
N SER A 173 -8.38 13.48 -9.95
CA SER A 173 -8.49 14.01 -8.60
C SER A 173 -9.58 15.07 -8.51
N THR A 174 -10.51 14.89 -7.57
CA THR A 174 -11.60 15.83 -7.29
C THR A 174 -11.35 16.67 -6.04
N GLN A 175 -10.30 16.33 -5.28
CA GLN A 175 -9.91 16.97 -4.03
C GLN A 175 -8.38 17.11 -3.95
N PRO A 176 -7.87 18.01 -3.08
CA PRO A 176 -6.45 18.06 -2.77
C PRO A 176 -5.91 16.74 -2.20
N VAL A 177 -4.61 16.51 -2.39
CA VAL A 177 -3.88 15.41 -1.74
C VAL A 177 -4.16 15.38 -0.25
N LEU A 178 -4.37 14.19 0.30
CA LEU A 178 -4.58 13.94 1.72
C LEU A 178 -3.26 13.41 2.30
N LEU A 179 -2.54 14.25 3.03
CA LEU A 179 -1.32 13.83 3.73
C LEU A 179 -1.69 13.00 4.96
N GLN A 180 -1.21 11.76 5.01
CA GLN A 180 -1.46 10.86 6.14
C GLN A 180 -0.50 11.16 7.29
N GLY A 181 -0.88 10.76 8.50
CA GLY A 181 -0.05 10.98 9.69
C GLY A 181 0.33 12.45 9.89
N GLN A 182 1.52 12.69 10.44
CA GLN A 182 1.98 14.05 10.67
C GLN A 182 2.61 14.63 9.40
N GLN A 183 1.80 15.35 8.61
CA GLN A 183 2.22 16.00 7.35
C GLN A 183 2.86 15.04 6.33
N GLY A 184 2.37 13.81 6.25
CA GLY A 184 2.89 12.77 5.36
C GLY A 184 3.76 11.75 6.06
N LEU A 185 4.26 12.00 7.28
CA LEU A 185 4.95 10.98 8.07
C LEU A 185 3.94 10.18 8.90
N SER A 186 3.62 8.97 8.45
CA SER A 186 2.65 8.07 9.07
C SER A 186 3.33 6.97 9.86
N ARG A 187 3.07 6.91 11.17
CA ARG A 187 3.58 5.83 12.03
C ARG A 187 2.70 4.59 11.90
N LYS A 188 3.36 3.44 11.81
CA LYS A 188 2.76 2.10 11.74
C LYS A 188 3.23 1.17 12.85
N GLY A 189 3.87 1.70 13.89
CA GLY A 189 4.26 0.90 15.05
C GLY A 189 4.79 1.71 16.22
N PRO A 190 5.00 1.06 17.39
CA PRO A 190 5.42 1.71 18.63
C PRO A 190 6.81 2.36 18.57
N GLU A 191 7.68 1.94 17.64
CA GLU A 191 9.01 2.52 17.46
C GLU A 191 9.00 3.63 16.41
N ALA A 192 9.93 4.58 16.51
CA ALA A 192 10.05 5.68 15.54
C ALA A 192 10.52 5.20 14.15
N THR A 193 11.21 4.06 14.10
CA THR A 193 11.66 3.37 12.88
C THR A 193 10.49 2.82 12.05
N GLN A 194 9.34 2.60 12.68
CA GLN A 194 8.16 2.01 12.08
C GLN A 194 7.23 3.10 11.56
N ALA A 195 7.69 3.77 10.51
CA ALA A 195 6.96 4.82 9.84
C ALA A 195 7.15 4.77 8.32
N SER A 196 6.25 5.43 7.62
CA SER A 196 6.26 5.60 6.18
C SER A 196 6.03 7.05 5.83
N TYR A 197 6.56 7.48 4.69
CA TYR A 197 5.98 8.63 4.01
C TYR A 197 4.73 8.16 3.28
N TYR A 198 3.63 8.89 3.44
CA TYR A 198 2.33 8.41 3.01
C TYR A 198 1.36 9.55 2.67
N TYR A 199 0.77 9.49 1.48
CA TYR A 199 -0.37 10.31 1.12
C TYR A 199 -1.42 9.50 0.34
N SER A 200 -2.63 10.05 0.32
CA SER A 200 -3.75 9.50 -0.44
C SER A 200 -4.36 10.52 -1.38
N GLN A 201 -5.02 10.04 -2.44
CA GLN A 201 -5.97 10.81 -3.23
C GLN A 201 -7.33 10.12 -3.16
N PRO A 202 -8.22 10.56 -2.25
CA PRO A 202 -9.57 10.04 -2.17
C PRO A 202 -10.46 10.64 -3.27
N GLN A 203 -11.67 10.10 -3.39
CA GLN A 203 -12.76 10.64 -4.21
C GLN A 203 -12.40 10.80 -5.69
N LEU A 204 -11.44 10.02 -6.20
CA LEU A 204 -11.04 10.06 -7.61
C LEU A 204 -12.25 9.72 -8.50
N ALA A 205 -12.52 10.55 -9.49
CA ALA A 205 -13.54 10.28 -10.50
C ALA A 205 -13.01 9.26 -11.51
N VAL A 206 -13.75 8.16 -11.70
CA VAL A 206 -13.31 7.05 -12.57
C VAL A 206 -14.05 7.09 -13.90
N SER A 207 -13.31 6.92 -14.99
CA SER A 207 -13.86 6.70 -16.34
C SER A 207 -13.02 5.68 -17.11
N GLY A 208 -13.53 5.20 -18.24
CA GLY A 208 -12.82 4.23 -19.09
C GLY A 208 -13.58 2.91 -19.21
N HIS A 209 -12.84 1.80 -19.24
CA HIS A 209 -13.40 0.48 -19.54
C HIS A 209 -12.82 -0.62 -18.64
N LEU A 210 -13.70 -1.57 -18.30
CA LEU A 210 -13.33 -2.85 -17.73
C LEU A 210 -13.42 -3.93 -18.81
N THR A 211 -12.56 -4.94 -18.76
CA THR A 211 -12.70 -6.17 -19.55
C THR A 211 -12.79 -7.35 -18.60
N VAL A 212 -13.80 -8.20 -18.76
CA VAL A 212 -13.98 -9.43 -17.95
C VAL A 212 -14.39 -10.57 -18.87
N ALA A 213 -13.63 -11.67 -18.86
CA ALA A 213 -13.86 -12.83 -19.73
C ALA A 213 -14.07 -12.44 -21.21
N GLY A 214 -13.18 -11.58 -21.74
CA GLY A 214 -13.25 -11.05 -23.11
C GLY A 214 -14.31 -9.98 -23.36
N ARG A 215 -15.22 -9.69 -22.42
CA ARG A 215 -16.24 -8.65 -22.57
C ARG A 215 -15.75 -7.30 -22.08
N ARG A 216 -15.57 -6.35 -23.01
CA ARG A 216 -15.23 -4.95 -22.71
C ARG A 216 -16.49 -4.14 -22.40
N MET A 217 -16.47 -3.40 -21.30
CA MET A 217 -17.62 -2.66 -20.76
C MET A 217 -17.19 -1.24 -20.40
N ALA A 218 -17.91 -0.24 -20.90
CA ALA A 218 -17.67 1.15 -20.53
C ALA A 218 -18.20 1.42 -19.11
N VAL A 219 -17.44 2.20 -18.35
CA VAL A 219 -17.87 2.75 -17.07
C VAL A 219 -19.01 3.75 -17.31
N GLU A 220 -20.08 3.63 -16.54
CA GLU A 220 -21.19 4.57 -16.59
C GLU A 220 -20.77 5.94 -16.03
N PRO A 221 -21.01 7.05 -16.77
CA PRO A 221 -20.58 8.38 -16.35
C PRO A 221 -21.05 8.76 -14.94
N GLY A 222 -20.15 9.33 -14.14
CA GLY A 222 -20.45 9.84 -12.80
C GLY A 222 -20.59 8.79 -11.69
N THR A 223 -20.66 7.51 -12.04
CA THR A 223 -20.86 6.40 -11.08
C THR A 223 -19.58 5.91 -10.40
N GLY A 224 -18.43 6.19 -11.03
CA GLY A 224 -17.14 5.68 -10.58
C GLY A 224 -16.50 6.51 -9.48
N ARG A 225 -16.02 5.85 -8.42
CA ARG A 225 -15.18 6.45 -7.38
C ARG A 225 -14.00 5.54 -7.04
N ALA A 226 -12.83 6.13 -6.89
CA ALA A 226 -11.62 5.44 -6.46
C ALA A 226 -10.86 6.18 -5.36
N TRP A 227 -9.94 5.45 -4.75
CA TRP A 227 -8.99 5.89 -3.74
C TRP A 227 -7.61 5.46 -4.23
N MET A 228 -6.63 6.35 -4.16
CA MET A 228 -5.23 6.02 -4.44
C MET A 228 -4.38 6.27 -3.21
N ASP A 229 -3.54 5.32 -2.86
CA ASP A 229 -2.51 5.40 -1.85
C ASP A 229 -1.12 5.32 -2.47
N HIS A 230 -0.22 6.15 -1.97
CA HIS A 230 1.20 6.11 -2.31
C HIS A 230 2.04 6.15 -1.03
N GLU A 231 2.67 5.03 -0.69
CA GLU A 231 3.39 4.82 0.57
C GLU A 231 4.81 4.33 0.30
N TRP A 232 5.83 4.93 0.93
CA TRP A 232 7.21 4.45 0.87
C TRP A 232 7.89 4.46 2.24
N SER A 233 8.67 3.40 2.53
CA SER A 233 9.26 3.21 3.85
C SER A 233 10.51 2.33 3.85
N GLU A 234 11.33 2.49 4.90
CA GLU A 234 12.48 1.62 5.15
C GLU A 234 12.11 0.35 5.93
N ALA A 235 11.27 0.49 6.97
CA ALA A 235 10.76 -0.63 7.75
C ALA A 235 9.44 -1.13 7.16
N LEU A 236 9.34 -2.43 6.84
CA LEU A 236 8.11 -3.01 6.32
C LEU A 236 7.01 -3.04 7.40
N MET A 237 7.21 -3.84 8.46
CA MET A 237 6.33 -3.96 9.61
C MET A 237 7.15 -4.25 10.87
N HIS A 238 6.53 -4.11 12.04
CA HIS A 238 7.10 -4.60 13.29
C HIS A 238 7.19 -6.16 13.28
N PRO A 239 8.25 -6.78 13.84
CA PRO A 239 8.45 -8.24 13.81
C PRO A 239 7.32 -9.07 14.45
N GLU A 240 6.67 -8.56 15.50
CA GLU A 240 5.50 -9.19 16.13
C GLU A 240 4.18 -9.05 15.33
N ALA A 241 4.17 -8.29 14.23
CA ALA A 241 2.98 -8.14 13.42
C ALA A 241 2.80 -9.35 12.48
N GLN A 242 1.62 -9.96 12.51
CA GLN A 242 1.25 -11.03 11.59
C GLN A 242 0.77 -10.50 10.24
N GLY A 243 0.22 -9.28 10.23
CA GLY A 243 -0.39 -8.63 9.07
C GLY A 243 -1.21 -7.43 9.52
N TRP A 244 -1.97 -6.86 8.59
CA TRP A 244 -2.79 -5.68 8.85
C TRP A 244 -4.24 -5.85 8.38
N ASP A 245 -5.10 -5.00 8.92
CA ASP A 245 -6.42 -4.70 8.35
C ASP A 245 -6.41 -3.21 8.01
N TRP A 246 -6.87 -2.87 6.83
CA TRP A 246 -6.91 -1.49 6.33
C TRP A 246 -8.25 -1.20 5.68
N ILE A 247 -8.74 0.02 5.84
CA ILE A 247 -9.87 0.55 5.07
C ILE A 247 -9.53 1.91 4.46
N GLY A 248 -10.03 2.12 3.24
CA GLY A 248 -10.08 3.43 2.58
C GLY A 248 -11.46 3.61 1.98
N MET A 249 -12.18 4.62 2.43
CA MET A 249 -13.61 4.79 2.20
C MET A 249 -13.91 6.19 1.67
N ASN A 250 -14.60 6.21 0.53
CA ASN A 250 -15.18 7.42 -0.05
C ASN A 250 -16.62 7.55 0.43
N LEU A 251 -16.92 8.62 1.17
CA LEU A 251 -18.27 8.88 1.65
C LEU A 251 -19.07 9.70 0.64
N ALA A 252 -20.40 9.55 0.70
CA ALA A 252 -21.33 10.16 -0.23
C ALA A 252 -21.37 11.70 -0.12
N ASP A 253 -21.07 12.24 1.06
CA ASP A 253 -20.96 13.68 1.32
C ASP A 253 -19.64 14.30 0.81
N GLY A 254 -18.72 13.47 0.29
CA GLY A 254 -17.38 13.88 -0.13
C GLY A 254 -16.32 13.74 0.96
N SER A 255 -16.68 13.27 2.16
CA SER A 255 -15.71 12.94 3.20
C SER A 255 -14.84 11.75 2.79
N ALA A 256 -13.66 11.66 3.39
CA ALA A 256 -12.71 10.57 3.19
C ALA A 256 -12.29 9.99 4.54
N LEU A 257 -12.39 8.67 4.68
CA LEU A 257 -11.98 7.93 5.87
C LEU A 257 -10.94 6.88 5.49
N THR A 258 -9.81 6.89 6.18
CA THR A 258 -8.96 5.69 6.26
C THR A 258 -8.76 5.28 7.71
N ALA A 259 -8.66 3.99 7.94
CA ALA A 259 -8.29 3.44 9.24
C ALA A 259 -7.56 2.12 9.03
N PHE A 260 -6.64 1.78 9.93
CA PHE A 260 -5.92 0.53 9.87
C PHE A 260 -5.52 0.04 11.25
N ARG A 261 -5.16 -1.24 11.32
CA ARG A 261 -4.42 -1.81 12.45
C ARG A 261 -3.36 -2.80 11.98
N LEU A 262 -2.23 -2.85 12.68
CA LEU A 262 -1.32 -3.99 12.66
C LEU A 262 -1.72 -4.97 13.76
N ARG A 263 -1.77 -6.25 13.45
CA ARG A 263 -2.22 -7.29 14.38
C ARG A 263 -1.08 -8.17 14.87
N ARG A 264 -1.11 -8.51 16.16
CA ARG A 264 -0.30 -9.60 16.72
C ARG A 264 -0.92 -10.97 16.42
N ALA A 265 -0.19 -12.03 16.76
CA ALA A 265 -0.63 -13.42 16.65
C ALA A 265 -1.87 -13.76 17.48
N ASP A 266 -2.06 -13.12 18.62
CA ASP A 266 -3.25 -13.27 19.46
C ASP A 266 -4.47 -12.49 18.94
N GLY A 267 -4.33 -11.75 17.83
CA GLY A 267 -5.37 -10.91 17.23
C GLY A 267 -5.50 -9.52 17.87
N SER A 268 -4.73 -9.20 18.91
CA SER A 268 -4.67 -7.85 19.49
C SER A 268 -4.04 -6.85 18.53
N ALA A 269 -4.45 -5.58 18.63
CA ALA A 269 -3.80 -4.51 17.89
C ALA A 269 -2.41 -4.22 18.47
N LEU A 270 -1.38 -4.35 17.64
CA LEU A 270 -0.03 -3.85 17.94
C LEU A 270 0.03 -2.34 17.76
N TRP A 271 -0.61 -1.86 16.71
CA TRP A 271 -0.73 -0.45 16.36
C TRP A 271 -2.03 -0.25 15.60
N ALA A 272 -2.59 0.95 15.67
CA ALA A 272 -3.69 1.36 14.82
C ALA A 272 -3.51 2.82 14.42
N GLY A 273 -4.32 3.28 13.48
CA GLY A 273 -4.25 4.65 13.00
C GLY A 273 -5.27 4.88 11.91
N GLY A 274 -5.19 6.06 11.32
CA GLY A 274 -6.11 6.48 10.28
C GLY A 274 -6.23 7.98 10.20
N SER A 275 -7.14 8.43 9.35
CA SER A 275 -7.49 9.83 9.25
C SER A 275 -8.90 10.01 8.70
N TRP A 276 -9.45 11.19 8.98
CA TRP A 276 -10.71 11.66 8.44
C TRP A 276 -10.52 13.03 7.82
N ARG A 277 -11.16 13.27 6.67
CA ARG A 277 -11.28 14.61 6.10
C ARG A 277 -12.69 14.84 5.61
N ALA A 278 -13.41 15.74 6.28
CA ALA A 278 -14.66 16.28 5.77
C ALA A 278 -14.41 17.25 4.61
N PRO A 279 -15.38 17.47 3.71
CA PRO A 279 -15.26 18.41 2.61
C PRO A 279 -14.82 19.81 3.07
N GLY A 280 -13.75 20.34 2.47
CA GLY A 280 -13.23 21.67 2.78
C GLY A 280 -12.57 21.83 4.15
N GLN A 281 -12.45 20.75 4.93
CA GLN A 281 -11.82 20.79 6.26
C GLN A 281 -10.38 20.27 6.21
N ALA A 282 -9.60 20.61 7.23
CA ALA A 282 -8.30 20.01 7.46
C ALA A 282 -8.42 18.51 7.79
N VAL A 283 -7.36 17.75 7.52
CA VAL A 283 -7.30 16.34 7.90
C VAL A 283 -7.24 16.20 9.43
N GLN A 284 -8.07 15.32 9.98
CA GLN A 284 -8.00 14.86 11.36
C GLN A 284 -7.29 13.51 11.39
N VAL A 285 -6.08 13.48 11.92
CA VAL A 285 -5.29 12.26 12.09
C VAL A 285 -5.69 11.57 13.39
N PHE A 286 -5.82 10.24 13.35
CA PHE A 286 -6.20 9.45 14.51
C PHE A 286 -4.98 8.92 15.26
N GLY A 287 -4.99 9.04 16.59
CA GLY A 287 -4.01 8.39 17.44
C GLY A 287 -4.26 6.89 17.55
N ALA A 288 -3.21 6.12 17.83
CA ALA A 288 -3.27 4.65 17.81
C ALA A 288 -4.31 4.04 18.76
N GLN A 289 -4.58 4.68 19.89
CA GLN A 289 -5.57 4.19 20.86
C GLN A 289 -7.01 4.65 20.58
N ALA A 290 -7.19 5.49 19.56
CA ALA A 290 -8.50 6.04 19.21
C ALA A 290 -9.21 5.25 18.10
N VAL A 291 -8.56 4.21 17.56
CA VAL A 291 -9.10 3.38 16.48
C VAL A 291 -9.22 1.93 16.96
N VAL A 292 -10.43 1.38 16.90
CA VAL A 292 -10.69 0.00 17.33
C VAL A 292 -11.47 -0.74 16.24
N PHE A 293 -10.90 -1.85 15.77
CA PHE A 293 -11.57 -2.80 14.88
C PHE A 293 -12.09 -3.97 15.71
N ALA A 294 -13.41 -4.18 15.69
CA ALA A 294 -14.06 -5.31 16.33
C ALA A 294 -14.77 -6.17 15.26
N PRO A 295 -14.38 -7.45 15.09
CA PRO A 295 -14.98 -8.31 14.08
C PRO A 295 -16.44 -8.64 14.46
N LEU A 296 -17.35 -8.58 13.49
CA LEU A 296 -18.77 -8.89 13.67
C LEU A 296 -19.16 -10.21 13.00
N ARG A 297 -18.67 -10.45 11.79
CA ARG A 297 -18.92 -11.67 11.01
C ARG A 297 -17.65 -12.12 10.32
N THR A 298 -17.43 -13.43 10.30
CA THR A 298 -16.27 -14.05 9.65
C THR A 298 -16.68 -15.00 8.55
N TRP A 299 -15.88 -15.06 7.50
CA TRP A 299 -15.90 -16.06 6.44
C TRP A 299 -14.61 -16.87 6.48
N THR A 300 -14.66 -18.14 6.09
CA THR A 300 -13.48 -19.01 6.00
C THR A 300 -13.27 -19.37 4.53
N SER A 301 -12.07 -19.10 4.02
CA SER A 301 -11.72 -19.45 2.65
C SER A 301 -11.69 -20.97 2.50
N PRO A 302 -12.44 -21.55 1.55
CA PRO A 302 -12.32 -22.95 1.22
C PRO A 302 -11.00 -23.27 0.48
N HIS A 303 -10.28 -22.25 -0.01
CA HIS A 303 -9.03 -22.43 -0.75
C HIS A 303 -7.80 -22.41 0.16
N SER A 304 -7.68 -21.40 1.01
CA SER A 304 -6.52 -21.22 1.89
C SER A 304 -6.73 -21.72 3.32
N GLY A 305 -7.98 -21.95 3.73
CA GLY A 305 -8.36 -22.21 5.11
C GLY A 305 -8.31 -20.97 6.03
N ALA A 306 -7.94 -19.80 5.52
CA ALA A 306 -7.85 -18.58 6.29
C ALA A 306 -9.24 -18.08 6.70
N ARG A 307 -9.35 -17.56 7.93
CA ARG A 307 -10.60 -17.05 8.50
C ARG A 307 -10.59 -15.52 8.54
N TYR A 308 -11.33 -14.90 7.62
CA TYR A 308 -11.39 -13.46 7.45
C TYR A 308 -12.64 -12.87 8.11
N PRO A 309 -12.50 -11.87 8.98
CA PRO A 309 -13.61 -10.99 9.35
C PRO A 309 -14.04 -10.10 8.17
N VAL A 310 -15.15 -10.47 7.54
CA VAL A 310 -15.71 -9.77 6.36
C VAL A 310 -16.74 -8.71 6.75
N GLN A 311 -16.99 -8.55 8.05
CA GLN A 311 -17.82 -7.48 8.62
C GLN A 311 -17.19 -7.00 9.92
N TRP A 312 -17.04 -5.69 10.04
CA TRP A 312 -16.35 -5.04 11.15
C TRP A 312 -17.19 -3.91 11.73
N ARG A 313 -17.08 -3.73 13.04
CA ARG A 313 -17.32 -2.43 13.67
C ARG A 313 -15.98 -1.72 13.80
N VAL A 314 -15.92 -0.49 13.32
CA VAL A 314 -14.73 0.37 13.42
C VAL A 314 -15.10 1.60 14.24
N LEU A 315 -14.49 1.74 15.42
CA LEU A 315 -14.62 2.91 16.27
C LEU A 315 -13.51 3.89 15.92
N THR A 316 -13.86 5.16 15.74
CA THR A 316 -12.93 6.24 15.40
C THR A 316 -13.30 7.52 16.18
N PRO A 317 -12.43 8.54 16.24
CA PRO A 317 -12.76 9.84 16.82
C PRO A 317 -13.96 10.55 16.21
N VAL A 318 -14.33 10.23 14.97
CA VAL A 318 -15.44 10.89 14.25
C VAL A 318 -16.74 10.09 14.28
N GLY A 319 -16.71 8.91 14.89
CA GLY A 319 -17.89 8.07 15.05
C GLY A 319 -17.59 6.57 14.92
N GLN A 320 -18.66 5.81 15.12
CA GLN A 320 -18.69 4.38 14.86
C GLN A 320 -19.16 4.14 13.42
N PHE A 321 -18.46 3.25 12.72
CA PHE A 321 -18.87 2.74 11.43
C PHE A 321 -18.97 1.22 11.45
N GLU A 322 -19.78 0.69 10.55
CA GLU A 322 -19.74 -0.70 10.15
C GLU A 322 -19.14 -0.80 8.75
N VAL A 323 -18.15 -1.68 8.57
CA VAL A 323 -17.59 -2.03 7.27
C VAL A 323 -18.13 -3.39 6.89
N ARG A 324 -18.83 -3.49 5.76
CA ARG A 324 -19.49 -4.71 5.32
C ARG A 324 -19.04 -5.06 3.91
N ALA A 325 -18.33 -6.18 3.78
CA ALA A 325 -17.95 -6.71 2.48
C ALA A 325 -19.19 -6.98 1.61
N LEU A 326 -19.14 -6.60 0.34
CA LEU A 326 -20.23 -6.91 -0.59
C LEU A 326 -20.28 -8.40 -0.91
N LEU A 327 -19.11 -9.04 -0.98
CA LEU A 327 -18.92 -10.47 -1.18
C LEU A 327 -18.00 -11.03 -0.10
N ASP A 328 -18.28 -12.25 0.33
CA ASP A 328 -17.43 -12.98 1.27
C ASP A 328 -16.10 -13.39 0.64
N ASN A 329 -16.15 -13.98 -0.56
CA ASN A 329 -14.95 -14.42 -1.26
C ASN A 329 -14.39 -13.30 -2.14
N GLN A 330 -13.52 -12.50 -1.54
CA GLN A 330 -12.65 -11.53 -2.22
C GLN A 330 -11.18 -11.80 -1.86
N GLU A 331 -10.85 -13.08 -1.65
CA GLU A 331 -9.47 -13.54 -1.43
C GLU A 331 -8.69 -13.49 -2.76
N LEU A 332 -7.47 -12.97 -2.69
CA LEU A 332 -6.52 -12.88 -3.78
C LEU A 332 -5.25 -13.63 -3.37
N ASP A 333 -5.01 -14.77 -4.02
CA ASP A 333 -3.76 -15.51 -3.83
C ASP A 333 -2.68 -14.95 -4.76
N SER A 334 -1.76 -14.17 -4.19
CA SER A 334 -0.57 -13.66 -4.87
C SER A 334 0.73 -14.34 -4.45
N SER A 335 0.66 -15.60 -3.99
CA SER A 335 1.85 -16.34 -3.57
C SER A 335 2.88 -16.53 -4.70
N GLY A 336 2.44 -16.45 -5.97
CA GLY A 336 3.30 -16.55 -7.14
C GLY A 336 4.10 -15.27 -7.46
N SER A 337 3.74 -14.12 -6.90
CA SER A 337 4.43 -12.84 -7.10
C SER A 337 4.95 -12.23 -5.79
N SER A 338 4.06 -11.69 -4.96
CA SER A 338 4.40 -11.04 -3.68
C SER A 338 4.64 -12.04 -2.55
N GLY A 339 4.30 -13.32 -2.75
CA GLY A 339 4.48 -14.36 -1.73
C GLY A 339 3.40 -14.36 -0.65
N ALA A 340 2.33 -13.58 -0.82
CA ALA A 340 1.28 -13.40 0.18
C ALA A 340 -0.13 -13.65 -0.36
N ILE A 341 -1.04 -14.01 0.55
CA ILE A 341 -2.48 -14.12 0.30
C ILE A 341 -3.14 -12.91 0.95
N TYR A 342 -3.88 -12.16 0.15
CA TYR A 342 -4.60 -10.96 0.56
C TYR A 342 -6.10 -11.27 0.53
N TRP A 343 -6.87 -10.52 1.29
CA TRP A 343 -8.30 -10.37 1.03
C TRP A 343 -8.53 -8.90 0.68
N GLU A 344 -9.05 -8.65 -0.51
CA GLU A 344 -9.03 -7.37 -1.22
C GLU A 344 -10.44 -7.03 -1.67
N GLY A 345 -11.26 -6.52 -0.74
CA GLY A 345 -12.69 -6.55 -0.93
C GLY A 345 -13.40 -5.22 -0.92
N LEU A 346 -14.18 -5.02 -1.98
CA LEU A 346 -15.17 -3.96 -2.07
C LEU A 346 -16.16 -4.09 -0.91
N SER A 347 -16.33 -2.99 -0.18
CA SER A 347 -17.09 -2.95 1.06
C SER A 347 -17.94 -1.68 1.16
N ASP A 348 -19.14 -1.81 1.72
CA ASP A 348 -19.98 -0.69 2.12
C ASP A 348 -19.55 -0.17 3.49
N LEU A 349 -19.64 1.14 3.66
CA LEU A 349 -19.49 1.82 4.94
C LEU A 349 -20.86 2.27 5.42
N LEU A 350 -21.27 1.81 6.60
CA LEU A 350 -22.50 2.20 7.26
C LEU A 350 -22.19 3.00 8.52
N ASP A 351 -23.02 3.98 8.85
CA ASP A 351 -22.88 4.74 10.10
C ASP A 351 -23.38 3.95 11.33
N GLY A 352 -23.30 4.56 12.51
CA GLY A 352 -23.75 3.95 13.76
C GLY A 352 -25.25 3.60 13.82
N SER A 353 -26.07 4.15 12.93
CA SER A 353 -27.49 3.83 12.79
C SER A 353 -27.77 2.72 11.75
N GLY A 354 -26.72 2.26 11.05
CA GLY A 354 -26.83 1.27 9.99
C GLY A 354 -27.24 1.84 8.64
N GLN A 355 -27.12 3.14 8.42
CA GLN A 355 -27.36 3.75 7.10
C GLN A 355 -26.09 3.69 6.24
N PRO A 356 -26.17 3.31 4.96
CA PRO A 356 -25.03 3.40 4.05
C PRO A 356 -24.61 4.86 3.86
N VAL A 357 -23.35 5.17 4.16
CA VAL A 357 -22.77 6.51 4.06
C VAL A 357 -21.61 6.60 3.08
N GLY A 358 -21.09 5.46 2.64
CA GLY A 358 -19.96 5.42 1.72
C GLY A 358 -19.64 4.02 1.23
N ARG A 359 -18.61 3.94 0.38
CA ARG A 359 -18.10 2.70 -0.17
C ARG A 359 -16.60 2.83 -0.42
N GLY A 360 -15.91 1.71 -0.27
CA GLY A 360 -14.47 1.66 -0.40
C GLY A 360 -13.96 0.23 -0.33
N TYR A 361 -12.73 0.07 0.14
CA TYR A 361 -12.08 -1.23 0.24
C TYR A 361 -11.71 -1.56 1.67
N LEU A 362 -11.81 -2.84 1.97
CA LEU A 362 -11.19 -3.49 3.12
C LEU A 362 -10.08 -4.38 2.57
N GLU A 363 -8.87 -4.15 3.04
CA GLU A 363 -7.72 -5.01 2.77
C GLU A 363 -7.32 -5.74 4.06
N MET A 364 -7.03 -7.04 3.93
CA MET A 364 -6.59 -7.87 5.04
C MET A 364 -5.45 -8.79 4.62
N THR A 365 -4.33 -8.72 5.33
CA THR A 365 -3.16 -9.58 5.12
C THR A 365 -2.88 -10.43 6.35
N GLY A 366 -2.10 -11.50 6.24
CA GLY A 366 -1.62 -12.20 7.43
C GLY A 366 -2.59 -13.20 8.09
N TYR A 367 -3.74 -13.48 7.46
CA TYR A 367 -4.75 -14.42 7.99
C TYR A 367 -4.48 -15.89 7.61
N ALA A 368 -3.90 -16.14 6.43
CA ALA A 368 -3.49 -17.47 6.02
C ALA A 368 -2.14 -17.86 6.65
N LYS A 369 -1.17 -16.95 6.57
CA LYS A 369 0.20 -17.08 7.10
C LYS A 369 0.71 -15.68 7.48
N PRO A 370 1.65 -15.56 8.43
CA PRO A 370 2.29 -14.28 8.73
C PRO A 370 2.84 -13.63 7.47
N LEU A 371 2.57 -12.35 7.27
CA LEU A 371 3.07 -11.61 6.12
C LEU A 371 4.59 -11.47 6.19
N ARG A 372 5.26 -11.84 5.10
CA ARG A 372 6.70 -11.64 4.86
C ARG A 372 6.84 -11.19 3.41
N LEU A 373 7.52 -10.07 3.15
CA LEU A 373 7.83 -9.58 1.81
C LEU A 373 9.34 -9.59 1.57
#